data_AF-I0WUC2-F1
#
_entry.id   AF-I0WUC2-F1
#
_cell.length_a   1.000
_cell.length_b   1.000
_cell.length_c   1.000
_cell.angle_alpha   90.00
_cell.angle_beta   90.00
_cell.angle_gamma   90.00
#
_symmetry.space_group_name_H-M   'P 1'
#
loop_
_entity.id
_entity.type
_entity.pdbx_description
1 polymer ?
#
loop_
_entity_poly.entity_id
_entity_poly.type
_entity_poly.pdbx_seq_one_letter_code
_entity_poly.pdbx_strand_id
1 'polypeptide(L)'
;GDTPNNIITNCPTRWPRLNDKLRALKKAIPRSWLDCAAVGTAAECARKVRGQFDLGVDGVIMHGATPLELTPIVHSYREQFSSPTPAIESV
;
A
#
# COMPACT_ATOMS: atom_id res chain seq x y z
N GLY A 1 -29.87 -23.97 6.63
CA GLY A 1 -29.36 -23.43 7.90
C GLY A 1 -28.00 -22.87 7.60
N ASP A 2 -27.95 -21.57 7.31
CA ASP A 2 -26.73 -20.84 7.03
C ASP A 2 -25.89 -20.73 8.30
N THR A 3 -24.68 -21.26 8.27
CA THR A 3 -23.69 -20.96 9.30
C THR A 3 -22.94 -19.68 8.92
N PRO A 4 -22.79 -18.70 9.83
CA PRO A 4 -22.00 -17.51 9.58
C PRO A 4 -20.52 -17.84 9.81
N ASN A 5 -19.63 -17.31 8.97
CA ASN A 5 -18.15 -17.27 9.12
C ASN A 5 -17.25 -18.21 8.28
N ASN A 6 -17.61 -18.57 7.04
CA ASN A 6 -16.61 -19.09 6.07
C ASN A 6 -16.69 -18.42 4.68
N ILE A 7 -16.80 -17.09 4.62
CA ILE A 7 -17.07 -16.36 3.36
C ILE A 7 -15.79 -15.99 2.56
N ILE A 8 -14.61 -16.49 2.92
CA ILE A 8 -13.40 -16.32 2.09
C ILE A 8 -12.78 -17.67 1.72
N THR A 9 -13.60 -18.66 1.38
CA THR A 9 -13.11 -19.77 0.56
C THR A 9 -13.40 -19.46 -0.89
N ASN A 10 -12.31 -19.27 -1.63
CA ASN A 10 -12.14 -19.11 -3.07
C ASN A 10 -12.78 -20.29 -3.83
N CYS A 11 -14.10 -20.42 -3.76
CA CYS A 11 -14.87 -21.50 -4.36
C CYS A 11 -15.00 -21.21 -5.87
N PRO A 12 -14.30 -21.94 -6.75
CA PRO A 12 -14.22 -21.60 -8.17
C PRO A 12 -15.58 -21.70 -8.89
N THR A 13 -16.52 -22.45 -8.32
CA THR A 13 -17.86 -22.68 -8.88
C THR A 13 -18.80 -21.49 -8.71
N ARG A 14 -18.49 -20.53 -7.83
CA ARG A 14 -19.41 -19.40 -7.56
C ARG A 14 -19.28 -18.26 -8.58
N TRP A 15 -18.14 -18.12 -9.25
CA TRP A 15 -17.93 -17.16 -10.35
C TRP A 15 -17.20 -17.81 -11.53
N PRO A 16 -17.91 -18.62 -12.36
CA PRO A 16 -17.30 -19.41 -13.43
C PRO A 16 -16.56 -18.62 -14.51
N ARG A 17 -16.66 -17.27 -14.51
CA ARG A 17 -15.95 -16.37 -15.42
C ARG A 17 -15.25 -15.21 -14.71
N LEU A 18 -14.88 -15.36 -13.43
CA LEU A 18 -14.23 -14.29 -12.66
C LEU A 18 -12.99 -13.74 -13.38
N ASN A 19 -12.13 -14.63 -13.88
CA ASN A 19 -10.90 -14.26 -14.56
C ASN A 19 -11.15 -13.44 -15.84
N ASP A 20 -12.18 -13.77 -16.62
CA ASP A 20 -12.56 -12.99 -17.80
C ASP A 20 -13.09 -11.60 -17.43
N LYS A 21 -13.90 -11.53 -16.37
CA LYS A 21 -14.42 -10.26 -15.85
C LYS A 21 -13.30 -9.36 -15.32
N LEU A 22 -12.32 -9.93 -14.59
CA LEU A 22 -11.15 -9.18 -14.10
C LEU A 22 -10.27 -8.69 -15.26
N ARG A 23 -10.07 -9.50 -16.31
CA ARG A 23 -9.35 -9.07 -17.53
C ARG A 23 -10.07 -7.95 -18.27
N ALA A 24 -11.40 -8.01 -18.37
CA ALA A 24 -12.19 -6.95 -19.00
C ALA A 24 -12.11 -5.65 -18.18
N LEU A 25 -12.22 -5.74 -16.85
CA LEU A 25 -12.12 -4.59 -15.94
C LEU A 25 -10.77 -3.87 -16.07
N LYS A 26 -9.67 -4.60 -16.24
CA LYS A 26 -8.33 -4.00 -16.44
C LYS A 26 -8.29 -3.01 -17.61
N LYS A 27 -9.10 -3.21 -18.66
CA LYS A 27 -9.20 -2.29 -19.81
C LYS A 27 -10.06 -1.05 -19.51
N ALA A 28 -10.95 -1.13 -18.53
CA ALA A 28 -11.87 -0.06 -18.17
C ALA A 28 -11.30 0.91 -17.13
N ILE A 29 -10.32 0.48 -16.31
CA ILE A 29 -9.68 1.32 -15.29
C ILE A 29 -8.62 2.22 -15.97
N PRO A 30 -8.82 3.55 -15.98
CA PRO A 30 -7.82 4.47 -16.52
C PRO A 30 -6.51 4.37 -15.74
N ARG A 31 -5.38 4.41 -16.45
CA ARG A 31 -4.07 4.33 -15.78
C ARG A 31 -3.85 5.48 -14.81
N SER A 32 -4.38 6.66 -15.13
CA SER A 32 -4.25 7.88 -14.33
C SER A 32 -4.81 7.76 -12.92
N TRP A 33 -5.76 6.86 -12.69
CA TRP A 33 -6.28 6.59 -11.34
C TRP A 33 -5.21 6.00 -10.41
N LEU A 34 -4.16 5.40 -10.97
CA LEU A 34 -3.07 4.78 -10.23
C LEU A 34 -1.85 5.70 -10.08
N ASP A 35 -1.86 6.91 -10.65
CA ASP A 35 -0.70 7.81 -10.62
C ASP A 35 -0.36 8.27 -9.19
N CYS A 36 -1.39 8.44 -8.36
CA CYS A 36 -1.25 8.78 -6.94
C CYS A 36 -0.80 7.59 -6.08
N ALA A 37 -0.87 6.36 -6.58
CA ALA A 37 -0.44 5.20 -5.82
C ALA A 37 1.08 5.19 -5.62
N ALA A 38 1.53 4.76 -4.45
CA ALA A 38 2.94 4.46 -4.20
C ALA A 38 3.29 3.10 -4.82
N VAL A 39 3.68 3.13 -6.10
CA VAL A 39 4.13 1.96 -6.87
C VAL A 39 5.54 2.22 -7.40
N GLY A 40 6.41 1.21 -7.30
CA GLY A 40 7.81 1.29 -7.68
C GLY A 40 8.70 0.56 -6.68
N THR A 41 9.95 0.99 -6.60
CA THR A 41 10.91 0.52 -5.59
C THR A 41 10.51 0.98 -4.19
N ALA A 42 11.03 0.28 -3.16
CA ALA A 42 10.78 0.67 -1.77
C ALA A 42 11.19 2.13 -1.48
N ALA A 43 12.30 2.58 -2.08
CA ALA A 43 12.79 3.95 -1.90
C ALA A 43 11.90 5.00 -2.56
N GLU A 44 11.37 4.73 -3.76
CA GLU A 44 10.41 5.61 -4.43
C GLU A 44 9.10 5.70 -3.65
N CYS A 45 8.60 4.58 -3.13
CA CYS A 45 7.42 4.54 -2.29
C CYS A 45 7.63 5.32 -0.98
N ALA A 46 8.78 5.18 -0.33
CA ALA A 46 9.11 5.93 0.88
C ALA A 46 9.14 7.45 0.64
N ARG A 47 9.71 7.91 -0.49
CA ARG A 47 9.66 9.34 -0.87
C ARG A 47 8.24 9.83 -1.12
N LYS A 48 7.39 9.05 -1.77
CA LYS A 48 5.97 9.39 -1.97
C LYS A 48 5.22 9.53 -0.64
N VAL A 49 5.50 8.65 0.33
CA VAL A 49 4.95 8.75 1.69
C VAL A 49 5.45 10.03 2.39
N ARG A 50 6.76 10.30 2.34
CA ARG A 50 7.35 11.52 2.92
C ARG A 50 6.73 12.79 2.34
N GLY A 51 6.54 12.82 1.03
CA GLY A 51 5.92 13.96 0.33
C GLY A 51 4.50 14.27 0.79
N GLN A 52 3.75 13.32 1.37
CA GLN A 52 2.42 13.61 1.91
C GLN A 52 2.50 14.54 3.13
N PHE A 53 3.53 14.38 3.97
CA PHE A 53 3.73 15.25 5.13
C PHE A 53 4.09 16.68 4.73
N ASP A 54 4.73 16.85 3.56
CA ASP A 54 5.02 18.18 3.01
C ASP A 54 3.74 18.91 2.56
N LEU A 55 2.63 18.18 2.38
CA LEU A 55 1.28 18.71 2.17
C LEU A 55 0.54 19.05 3.49
N GLY A 56 1.18 18.86 4.64
CA GLY A 56 0.64 19.22 5.96
C GLY A 56 -0.19 18.14 6.65
N VAL A 57 -0.13 16.87 6.21
CA VAL A 57 -0.83 15.78 6.91
C VAL A 57 -0.07 15.35 8.17
N ASP A 58 -0.80 15.03 9.24
CA ASP A 58 -0.23 14.49 10.48
C ASP A 58 0.13 13.00 10.37
N GLY A 59 -0.42 12.29 9.38
CA GLY A 59 -0.18 10.86 9.20
C GLY A 59 -0.60 10.34 7.83
N VAL A 60 -0.08 9.16 7.49
CA VAL A 60 -0.33 8.46 6.22
C VAL A 60 -0.80 7.04 6.51
N ILE A 61 -1.90 6.63 5.88
CA ILE A 61 -2.41 5.26 5.92
C ILE A 61 -2.02 4.56 4.61
N MET A 62 -1.24 3.48 4.72
CA MET A 62 -0.89 2.63 3.58
C MET A 62 -1.80 1.41 3.55
N HIS A 63 -2.58 1.23 2.48
CA HIS A 63 -3.52 0.13 2.31
C HIS A 63 -3.35 -0.55 0.95
N GLY A 64 -3.99 -1.73 0.78
CA GLY A 64 -3.94 -2.47 -0.49
C GLY A 64 -2.64 -3.24 -0.74
N ALA A 65 -1.81 -3.40 0.28
CA ALA A 65 -0.58 -4.18 0.26
C ALA A 65 -0.52 -5.09 1.50
N THR A 66 0.12 -6.24 1.35
CA THR A 66 0.40 -7.17 2.45
C THR A 66 1.51 -6.63 3.36
N PRO A 67 1.62 -7.11 4.61
CA PRO A 67 2.72 -6.72 5.48
C PRO A 67 4.12 -6.98 4.88
N LEU A 68 4.27 -8.07 4.11
CA LEU A 68 5.54 -8.41 3.45
C LEU A 68 5.90 -7.39 2.35
N GLU A 69 4.90 -6.90 1.61
CA GLU A 69 5.10 -5.85 0.60
C GLU A 69 5.40 -4.48 1.23
N LEU A 70 4.82 -4.17 2.40
CA LEU A 70 5.03 -2.89 3.08
C LEU A 70 6.33 -2.82 3.89
N THR A 71 6.80 -3.94 4.45
CA THR A 71 8.03 -4.02 5.27
C THR A 71 9.23 -3.28 4.64
N PRO A 72 9.61 -3.54 3.37
CA PRO A 72 10.75 -2.86 2.77
C PRO A 72 10.54 -1.34 2.60
N ILE A 73 9.31 -0.88 2.40
CA ILE A 73 8.97 0.54 2.29
C ILE A 73 9.19 1.23 3.65
N VAL A 74 8.71 0.63 4.73
CA VAL A 74 8.89 1.16 6.09
C VAL A 74 10.36 1.21 6.48
N HIS A 75 11.14 0.18 6.13
CA HIS A 75 12.58 0.17 6.35
C HIS A 75 13.27 1.32 5.61
N SER A 76 12.99 1.45 4.31
CA SER A 76 13.57 2.50 3.48
C SER A 76 13.17 3.90 3.94
N TYR A 77 11.93 4.09 4.43
CA TYR A 77 11.50 5.34 5.02
C TYR A 77 12.33 5.70 6.27
N ARG A 78 12.57 4.73 7.15
CA ARG A 78 13.42 4.95 8.35
C ARG A 78 14.84 5.28 7.95
N GLU A 79 15.43 4.57 7.00
CA GLU A 79 16.80 4.85 6.55
C GLU A 79 16.95 6.25 5.92
N GLN A 80 15.96 6.67 5.13
CA GLN A 80 16.02 7.94 4.40
C GLN A 80 15.64 9.16 5.27
N PHE A 81 14.78 8.99 6.26
CA PHE A 81 14.14 10.11 6.97
C PHE A 81 14.17 10.02 8.50
N SER A 82 14.93 9.09 9.09
CA SER A 82 15.22 9.19 10.52
C SER A 82 16.17 10.36 10.74
N SER A 83 15.74 11.36 11.52
CA SER A 83 16.68 12.35 12.05
C SER A 83 17.76 11.63 12.86
N PRO A 84 19.04 12.05 12.79
CA PRO A 84 19.98 11.62 13.81
C PRO A 84 19.43 12.05 15.17
N THR A 85 19.43 11.14 16.15
CA THR A 85 19.16 11.47 17.54
C THR A 85 20.02 12.69 17.89
N PRO A 86 19.43 13.84 18.27
CA PRO A 86 20.25 14.94 18.72
C PRO A 86 21.04 14.43 19.93
N ALA A 87 22.37 14.52 19.85
CA ALA A 87 23.20 14.36 21.03
C ALA A 87 22.68 15.39 22.02
N ILE A 88 22.09 14.93 23.13
CA ILE A 88 21.76 15.82 24.24
C ILE A 88 23.12 16.33 24.74
N GLU A 89 23.49 17.54 24.31
CA GLU A 89 24.65 18.23 24.87
C GLU A 89 24.25 18.64 26.29
N SER A 90 24.88 18.00 27.27
CA SER A 90 24.67 18.27 28.69
C SER A 90 25.10 19.70 29.00
N VAL A 91 24.15 20.57 29.31
CA VAL A 91 24.35 21.82 30.06
C VAL A 91 24.00 21.59 31.52
#